data_AF-A0A969ZNS8-F1
#
_entry.id   AF-A0A969ZNS8-F1
#
_cell.length_a   1.000
_cell.length_b   1.000
_cell.length_c   1.000
_cell.angle_alpha   90.00
_cell.angle_beta   90.00
_cell.angle_gamma   90.00
#
_symmetry.space_group_name_H-M   'P 1'
#
loop_
_entity.id
_entity.type
_entity.pdbx_description
1 polymer ?
#
loop_
_entity_poly.entity_id
_entity_poly.type
_entity_poly.pdbx_seq_one_letter_code
_entity_poly.pdbx_strand_id
1 'polypeptide(L)'
;MKRIILLFFIIILIIGSKNFTFASYRSNRTSDDIQNYLQEIFDYRIIIWNDFITDQDRSIKDIESNLKKFIAEPLLTIDLDNFKHIMENPTSYELIQNVYINNCKLQYNRMGSKIYIVNIGWDLVKDTEIIYEEYDYIVELIQIENKWLLKNYELYL
;
A
#
# COMPACT_ATOMS: atom_id res chain seq x y z
N MET A 1 2.90 -44.56 14.14
CA MET A 1 2.43 -43.41 14.94
C MET A 1 3.30 -42.15 14.81
N LYS A 2 4.64 -42.22 14.82
CA LYS A 2 5.52 -41.03 14.70
C LYS A 2 5.38 -40.23 13.37
N ARG A 3 5.05 -40.90 12.25
CA ARG A 3 4.90 -40.24 10.93
C ARG A 3 3.61 -39.43 10.78
N ILE A 4 2.55 -39.80 11.50
CA ILE A 4 1.23 -39.12 11.43
C ILE A 4 1.27 -37.78 12.15
N ILE A 5 2.01 -37.70 13.26
CA ILE A 5 2.21 -36.44 14.02
C ILE A 5 2.95 -35.41 13.15
N LEU A 6 3.95 -35.86 12.37
CA LEU A 6 4.73 -35.01 11.47
C LEU A 6 3.87 -34.39 10.35
N LEU A 7 2.92 -35.15 9.81
CA LEU A 7 1.95 -34.65 8.83
C LEU A 7 1.01 -33.59 9.42
N PHE A 8 0.60 -33.75 10.68
CA PHE A 8 -0.26 -32.78 11.35
C PHE A 8 0.43 -31.42 11.55
N PHE A 9 1.72 -31.43 11.90
CA PHE A 9 2.52 -30.20 12.01
C PHE A 9 2.70 -29.48 10.67
N ILE A 10 2.88 -30.21 9.57
CA ILE A 10 3.00 -29.62 8.22
C ILE A 10 1.69 -28.95 7.80
N ILE A 11 0.54 -29.56 8.11
CA ILE A 11 -0.78 -28.98 7.80
C ILE A 11 -1.02 -27.71 8.64
N ILE A 12 -0.65 -27.70 9.93
CA ILE A 12 -0.71 -26.50 10.78
C ILE A 12 0.21 -25.39 10.24
N LEU A 13 1.41 -25.73 9.76
CA LEU A 13 2.33 -24.76 9.17
C LEU A 13 1.77 -24.14 7.88
N ILE A 14 1.11 -24.93 7.03
CA ILE A 14 0.49 -24.45 5.79
C ILE A 14 -0.74 -23.58 6.05
N ILE A 15 -1.54 -23.91 7.07
CA ILE A 15 -2.70 -23.09 7.48
C ILE A 15 -2.21 -21.81 8.19
N GLY A 16 -1.15 -21.90 8.99
CA GLY A 16 -0.51 -20.76 9.66
C GLY A 16 0.15 -19.79 8.68
N SER A 17 0.76 -20.28 7.59
CA SER A 17 1.40 -19.43 6.58
C SER A 17 0.41 -18.79 5.60
N LYS A 18 -0.81 -19.33 5.47
CA LYS A 18 -1.87 -18.76 4.62
C LYS A 18 -2.68 -17.66 5.31
N ASN A 19 -2.62 -17.58 6.63
CA ASN A 19 -3.02 -16.39 7.36
C ASN A 19 -1.83 -15.42 7.37
N PHE A 20 -1.62 -14.75 6.23
CA PHE A 20 -0.79 -13.55 6.15
C PHE A 20 -1.07 -12.71 7.39
N THR A 21 -0.01 -12.46 8.14
CA THR A 21 0.07 -11.80 9.43
C THR A 21 -0.82 -10.57 9.54
N PHE A 22 -2.08 -10.79 9.92
CA PHE A 22 -2.97 -9.74 10.43
C PHE A 22 -2.65 -9.52 11.91
N ALA A 23 -1.44 -9.02 12.15
CA ALA A 23 -0.99 -8.62 13.46
C ALA A 23 -1.58 -7.23 13.71
N SER A 24 -2.77 -7.18 14.31
CA SER A 24 -3.34 -5.96 14.91
C SER A 24 -2.44 -5.52 16.08
N TYR A 25 -1.26 -4.97 15.79
CA TYR A 25 -0.27 -4.61 16.78
C TYR A 25 -0.54 -3.20 17.32
N ARG A 26 -0.98 -3.19 18.58
CA ARG A 26 -1.23 -2.02 19.43
C ARG A 26 -0.02 -1.07 19.48
N SER A 27 -0.33 0.21 19.21
CA SER A 27 0.23 1.45 19.76
C SER A 27 1.62 1.43 20.43
N ASN A 28 2.68 1.45 19.63
CA ASN A 28 3.76 2.45 19.68
C ASN A 28 4.75 2.09 18.57
N ARG A 29 4.44 2.50 17.34
CA ARG A 29 5.31 2.25 16.19
C ARG A 29 6.54 3.15 16.30
N THR A 30 7.71 2.54 16.29
CA THR A 30 8.98 3.24 16.08
C THR A 30 9.03 3.82 14.66
N SER A 31 10.04 4.64 14.34
CA SER A 31 10.21 5.19 12.98
C SER A 31 10.30 4.07 11.94
N ASP A 32 10.98 2.98 12.29
CA ASP A 32 11.19 1.83 11.40
C ASP A 32 9.88 1.06 11.18
N ASP A 33 9.04 0.95 12.21
CA ASP A 33 7.73 0.28 12.11
C ASP A 33 6.74 1.04 11.21
N ILE A 34 6.83 2.38 11.16
CA ILE A 34 5.97 3.17 10.27
C ILE A 34 6.50 3.15 8.82
N GLN A 35 7.82 3.19 8.63
CA GLN A 35 8.43 3.09 7.31
C GLN A 35 8.07 1.77 6.63
N ASN A 36 8.22 0.65 7.34
CA ASN A 36 7.81 -0.67 6.83
C ASN A 36 6.32 -0.76 6.53
N TYR A 37 5.48 -0.10 7.33
CA TYR A 37 4.05 -0.09 7.08
C TYR A 37 3.66 0.72 5.86
N LEU A 38 4.26 1.90 5.68
CA LEU A 38 4.05 2.69 4.48
C LEU A 38 4.56 1.94 3.25
N GLN A 39 5.70 1.25 3.37
CA GLN A 39 6.24 0.41 2.30
C GLN A 39 5.20 -0.63 1.86
N GLU A 40 4.62 -1.37 2.81
CA GLU A 40 3.55 -2.34 2.52
C GLU A 40 2.35 -1.71 1.79
N ILE A 41 1.91 -0.51 2.22
CA ILE A 41 0.79 0.20 1.59
C ILE A 41 1.14 0.56 0.15
N PHE A 42 2.30 1.15 -0.09
CA PHE A 42 2.69 1.63 -1.42
C PHE A 42 3.01 0.47 -2.37
N ASP A 43 3.65 -0.60 -1.90
CA ASP A 43 3.86 -1.83 -2.67
C ASP A 43 2.52 -2.39 -3.16
N TYR A 44 1.53 -2.47 -2.25
CA TYR A 44 0.21 -2.99 -2.60
C TYR A 44 -0.51 -2.10 -3.61
N ARG A 45 -0.36 -0.77 -3.49
CA ARG A 45 -0.95 0.18 -4.44
C ARG A 45 -0.33 0.06 -5.82
N ILE A 46 0.98 -0.16 -5.93
CA ILE A 46 1.65 -0.40 -7.22
C ILE A 46 1.17 -1.69 -7.87
N ILE A 47 1.00 -2.76 -7.09
CA ILE A 47 0.44 -4.00 -7.62
C ILE A 47 -0.93 -3.73 -8.24
N ILE A 48 -1.82 -3.03 -7.53
CA ILE A 48 -3.14 -2.67 -8.07
C ILE A 48 -3.05 -1.81 -9.32
N TRP A 49 -2.17 -0.79 -9.32
CA TRP A 49 -1.95 0.09 -10.46
C TRP A 49 -1.47 -0.69 -11.68
N ASN A 50 -0.37 -1.43 -11.56
CA ASN A 50 0.21 -2.19 -12.66
C ASN A 50 -0.74 -3.28 -13.16
N ASP A 51 -1.42 -3.98 -12.25
CA ASP A 51 -2.44 -4.97 -12.63
C ASP A 51 -3.55 -4.31 -13.44
N PHE A 52 -4.03 -3.13 -13.04
CA PHE A 52 -5.07 -2.42 -13.79
C PHE A 52 -4.60 -1.94 -15.17
N ILE A 53 -3.35 -1.45 -15.27
CA ILE A 53 -2.80 -0.98 -16.55
C ILE A 53 -2.53 -2.14 -17.51
N THR A 54 -2.09 -3.30 -17.01
CA THR A 54 -1.73 -4.47 -17.83
C THR A 54 -2.88 -5.44 -18.07
N ASP A 55 -3.80 -5.56 -17.13
CA ASP A 55 -4.95 -6.48 -17.13
C ASP A 55 -6.25 -5.69 -16.96
N GLN A 56 -6.79 -5.24 -18.10
CA GLN A 56 -7.97 -4.37 -18.18
C GLN A 56 -9.29 -5.07 -17.75
N ASP A 57 -9.26 -6.35 -17.40
CA ASP A 57 -10.44 -7.11 -16.98
C ASP A 57 -10.77 -6.93 -15.47
N ARG A 58 -9.94 -6.18 -14.72
CA ARG A 58 -10.27 -5.87 -13.32
C ARG A 58 -11.46 -4.92 -13.20
N SER A 59 -12.47 -5.36 -12.47
CA SER A 59 -13.59 -4.47 -12.16
C SER A 59 -13.18 -3.41 -11.12
N ILE A 60 -13.72 -2.19 -11.26
CA ILE A 60 -13.56 -1.12 -10.27
C ILE A 60 -13.96 -1.58 -8.85
N LYS A 61 -14.92 -2.51 -8.73
CA LYS A 61 -15.33 -3.07 -7.45
C LYS A 61 -14.24 -3.92 -6.78
N ASP A 62 -13.48 -4.66 -7.58
CA ASP A 62 -12.36 -5.47 -7.06
C ASP A 62 -11.21 -4.56 -6.60
N ILE A 63 -10.93 -3.51 -7.37
CA ILE A 63 -9.96 -2.47 -7.00
C ILE A 63 -10.38 -1.80 -5.68
N GLU A 64 -11.63 -1.38 -5.56
CA GLU A 64 -12.19 -0.78 -4.34
C GLU A 64 -12.05 -1.72 -3.13
N SER A 65 -12.41 -3.00 -3.29
CA SER A 65 -12.30 -4.01 -2.22
C SER A 65 -10.86 -4.18 -1.72
N ASN A 66 -9.89 -4.08 -2.63
CA ASN A 66 -8.48 -4.18 -2.32
C ASN A 66 -7.94 -2.91 -1.66
N LEU A 67 -8.21 -1.73 -2.22
CA LEU A 67 -7.72 -0.45 -1.68
C LEU A 67 -8.27 -0.15 -0.27
N LYS A 68 -9.54 -0.46 -0.01
CA LYS A 68 -10.19 -0.26 1.32
C LYS A 68 -9.48 -0.96 2.48
N LYS A 69 -8.63 -1.95 2.19
CA LYS A 69 -7.83 -2.61 3.23
C LYS A 69 -6.76 -1.69 3.80
N PHE A 70 -6.27 -0.71 3.04
CA PHE A 70 -5.11 0.11 3.41
C PHE A 70 -5.40 1.61 3.38
N ILE A 71 -6.46 2.02 2.67
CA ILE A 71 -6.77 3.41 2.36
C ILE A 71 -8.13 3.78 2.96
N ALA A 72 -8.23 5.01 3.44
CA ALA A 72 -9.45 5.64 3.91
C ALA A 72 -9.88 6.80 2.99
N GLU A 73 -11.08 7.32 3.22
CA GLU A 73 -11.54 8.53 2.54
C GLU A 73 -10.74 9.77 3.00
N PRO A 74 -10.50 10.75 2.10
CA PRO A 74 -11.01 10.86 0.73
C PRO A 74 -10.14 10.17 -0.34
N LEU A 75 -8.95 9.66 0.01
CA LEU A 75 -8.00 9.11 -0.96
C LEU A 75 -8.57 7.93 -1.74
N LEU A 76 -9.38 7.09 -1.09
CA LEU A 76 -10.04 5.99 -1.79
C LEU A 76 -10.91 6.47 -2.95
N THR A 77 -11.76 7.47 -2.72
CA THR A 77 -12.60 8.05 -3.78
C THR A 77 -11.74 8.60 -4.91
N ILE A 78 -10.66 9.33 -4.58
CA ILE A 78 -9.73 9.90 -5.55
C ILE A 78 -9.09 8.80 -6.41
N ASP A 79 -8.56 7.75 -5.78
CA ASP A 79 -7.94 6.62 -6.49
C ASP A 79 -8.97 5.96 -7.44
N LEU A 80 -10.19 5.70 -6.98
CA LEU A 80 -11.24 5.08 -7.81
C LEU A 80 -11.67 5.96 -8.98
N ASP A 81 -11.75 7.27 -8.79
CA ASP A 81 -12.10 8.20 -9.87
C ASP A 81 -10.97 8.31 -10.89
N ASN A 82 -9.70 8.23 -10.46
CA ASN A 82 -8.56 8.10 -11.38
C ASN A 82 -8.66 6.82 -12.22
N PHE A 83 -8.94 5.67 -11.60
CA PHE A 83 -9.11 4.41 -12.34
C PHE A 83 -10.26 4.48 -13.36
N LYS A 84 -11.42 5.02 -12.97
CA LYS A 84 -12.55 5.23 -13.90
C LYS A 84 -12.16 6.17 -15.05
N HIS A 85 -11.46 7.26 -14.74
CA HIS A 85 -11.02 8.21 -15.76
C HIS A 85 -10.10 7.55 -16.79
N ILE A 86 -9.19 6.68 -16.35
CA ILE A 86 -8.31 5.91 -17.24
C ILE A 86 -9.10 4.97 -18.14
N MET A 87 -10.14 4.30 -17.62
CA MET A 87 -11.03 3.45 -18.44
C MET A 87 -11.78 4.25 -19.51
N GLU A 88 -12.24 5.44 -19.17
CA GLU A 88 -12.98 6.32 -20.08
C GLU A 88 -12.07 7.04 -21.09
N ASN A 89 -10.82 7.30 -20.71
CA ASN A 89 -9.84 8.06 -21.47
C ASN A 89 -8.51 7.30 -21.53
N PRO A 90 -8.43 6.21 -22.31
CA PRO A 90 -7.24 5.38 -22.37
C PRO A 90 -6.07 6.17 -22.96
N THR A 91 -5.10 6.47 -22.10
CA THR A 91 -3.82 7.09 -22.47
C THR A 91 -2.68 6.18 -22.04
N SER A 92 -1.48 6.43 -22.54
CA SER A 92 -0.31 5.65 -22.14
C SER A 92 0.13 6.08 -20.74
N TYR A 93 0.00 5.17 -19.78
CA TYR A 93 0.49 5.33 -18.42
C TYR A 93 1.75 4.49 -18.21
N GLU A 94 2.65 5.00 -17.38
CA GLU A 94 3.88 4.31 -17.00
C GLU A 94 3.59 3.22 -15.95
N LEU A 95 4.29 2.10 -16.06
CA LEU A 95 4.31 1.07 -15.03
C LEU A 95 5.30 1.48 -13.95
N ILE A 96 5.01 1.09 -12.72
CA ILE A 96 5.89 1.36 -11.58
C ILE A 96 6.56 0.05 -11.18
N GLN A 97 7.88 -0.05 -11.33
CA GLN A 97 8.60 -1.27 -11.00
C GLN A 97 8.73 -1.47 -9.50
N ASN A 98 9.15 -0.42 -8.78
CA ASN A 98 9.32 -0.44 -7.33
C ASN A 98 8.96 0.93 -6.73
N VAL A 99 8.64 0.91 -5.45
CA VAL A 99 8.60 2.09 -4.58
C VAL A 99 9.47 1.86 -3.37
N TYR A 100 10.08 2.91 -2.86
CA TYR A 100 10.93 2.85 -1.69
C TYR A 100 10.53 3.95 -0.72
N ILE A 101 10.16 3.57 0.50
CA ILE A 101 10.04 4.52 1.60
C ILE A 101 11.44 4.67 2.19
N ASN A 102 12.14 5.74 1.80
CA ASN A 102 13.53 5.95 2.18
C ASN A 102 13.66 6.54 3.58
N ASN A 103 12.77 7.47 3.93
CA ASN A 103 12.77 8.15 5.21
C ASN A 103 11.35 8.54 5.63
N CYS A 104 11.08 8.56 6.93
CA CYS A 104 9.80 8.91 7.49
C CYS A 104 9.99 9.75 8.76
N LYS A 105 9.52 11.01 8.72
CA LYS A 105 9.63 11.94 9.86
C LYS A 105 8.24 12.33 10.34
N LEU A 106 7.93 12.05 11.60
CA LEU A 106 6.69 12.49 12.22
C LEU A 106 6.65 14.02 12.32
N GLN A 107 5.65 14.63 11.71
CA GLN A 107 5.42 16.08 11.76
C GLN A 107 4.32 16.44 12.76
N TYR A 108 3.25 15.65 12.80
CA TYR A 108 2.11 15.90 13.69
C TYR A 108 1.49 14.59 14.18
N ASN A 109 1.07 14.57 15.46
CA ASN A 109 0.43 13.42 16.08
C ASN A 109 -0.74 13.88 16.94
N ARG A 110 -1.95 13.52 16.55
CA ARG A 110 -3.19 13.76 17.29
C ARG A 110 -3.91 12.43 17.52
N MET A 111 -4.79 12.38 18.51
CA MET A 111 -5.65 11.23 18.72
C MET A 111 -6.38 10.87 17.41
N GLY A 112 -6.10 9.66 16.90
CA GLY A 112 -6.68 9.13 15.67
C GLY A 112 -6.11 9.64 14.35
N SER A 113 -5.08 10.51 14.35
CA SER A 113 -4.46 11.02 13.11
C SER A 113 -2.97 11.29 13.28
N LYS A 114 -2.17 10.92 12.27
CA LYS A 114 -0.73 11.20 12.22
C LYS A 114 -0.34 11.74 10.86
N ILE A 115 0.54 12.73 10.85
CA ILE A 115 1.10 13.31 9.63
C ILE A 115 2.61 13.13 9.64
N TYR A 116 3.13 12.63 8.54
CA TYR A 116 4.54 12.37 8.32
C TYR A 116 5.02 13.14 7.09
N ILE A 117 6.27 13.60 7.11
CA ILE A 117 7.01 13.94 5.91
C ILE A 117 7.76 12.66 5.51
N VAL A 118 7.48 12.16 4.32
CA VAL A 118 7.96 10.86 3.84
C VAL A 118 8.68 11.06 2.53
N ASN A 119 9.93 10.63 2.47
CA ASN A 119 10.68 10.60 1.22
C ASN A 119 10.37 9.28 0.51
N ILE A 120 9.82 9.38 -0.70
CA ILE A 120 9.40 8.23 -1.50
C ILE A 120 10.17 8.23 -2.82
N GLY A 121 10.91 7.15 -3.06
CA GLY A 121 11.55 6.84 -4.33
C GLY A 121 10.67 5.96 -5.21
N TRP A 122 10.66 6.20 -6.51
CA TRP A 122 9.86 5.52 -7.51
C TRP A 122 10.75 5.05 -8.66
N ASP A 123 10.72 3.76 -8.98
CA ASP A 123 11.30 3.22 -10.20
C ASP A 123 10.19 3.14 -11.27
N LEU A 124 10.22 4.02 -12.26
CA LEU A 124 9.24 4.07 -13.36
C LEU A 124 9.78 3.35 -14.60
N VAL A 125 8.95 2.54 -15.24
CA VAL A 125 9.28 1.87 -16.51
C VAL A 125 8.84 2.76 -17.67
N LYS A 126 9.81 3.30 -18.40
CA LYS A 126 9.58 4.16 -19.57
C LYS A 126 10.27 3.56 -20.79
N ASP A 127 9.48 3.15 -21.77
CA ASP A 127 9.90 2.45 -22.99
C ASP A 127 10.69 1.16 -22.71
N THR A 128 11.98 1.27 -22.38
CA THR A 128 12.89 0.17 -22.01
C THR A 128 13.86 0.53 -20.89
N GLU A 129 13.71 1.71 -20.30
CA GLU A 129 14.57 2.24 -19.25
C GLU A 129 13.81 2.33 -17.93
N ILE A 130 14.57 2.25 -16.84
CA ILE A 130 14.06 2.49 -15.48
C ILE A 130 14.51 3.89 -15.08
N ILE A 131 13.55 4.74 -14.79
CA ILE A 131 13.80 6.11 -14.30
C ILE A 131 13.53 6.11 -12.80
N TYR A 132 14.52 6.53 -12.02
CA TYR A 132 14.36 6.75 -10.59
C TYR A 132 13.95 8.20 -10.33
N GLU A 133 12.83 8.38 -9.64
CA GLU A 133 12.37 9.69 -9.16
C GLU A 133 12.20 9.65 -7.64
N GLU A 134 12.55 10.73 -6.95
CA GLU A 134 12.46 10.82 -5.50
C GLU A 134 11.84 12.15 -5.09
N TYR A 135 10.80 12.08 -4.26
CA TYR A 135 10.10 13.26 -3.77
C TYR A 135 9.74 13.12 -2.29
N ASP A 136 9.64 14.27 -1.63
CA ASP A 136 9.07 14.35 -0.29
C ASP A 136 7.56 14.54 -0.38
N TYR A 137 6.83 13.80 0.45
CA TYR A 137 5.37 13.83 0.54
C TYR A 137 4.92 14.12 1.97
N ILE A 138 3.84 14.88 2.12
CA ILE A 138 3.03 14.88 3.33
C ILE A 138 2.13 13.67 3.27
N VAL A 139 2.29 12.74 4.22
CA VAL A 139 1.48 11.52 4.33
C VAL A 139 0.60 11.60 5.58
N GLU A 140 -0.72 11.54 5.40
CA GLU A 140 -1.69 11.51 6.49
C GLU A 140 -2.21 10.09 6.71
N LEU A 141 -2.09 9.61 7.95
CA LEU A 141 -2.70 8.37 8.43
C LEU A 141 -3.85 8.67 9.39
N ILE A 142 -4.95 7.96 9.27
CA ILE A 142 -6.09 8.03 10.19
C ILE A 142 -6.35 6.67 10.85
N GLN A 143 -6.83 6.67 12.09
CA GLN A 143 -7.21 5.45 12.78
C GLN A 143 -8.73 5.22 12.67
N ILE A 144 -9.14 4.11 12.05
CA ILE A 144 -10.53 3.67 11.91
C ILE A 144 -10.61 2.23 12.42
N GLU A 145 -11.55 1.95 13.34
CA GLU A 145 -11.76 0.60 13.91
C GLU A 145 -10.46 -0.06 14.44
N ASN A 146 -9.62 0.74 15.13
CA ASN A 146 -8.29 0.36 15.62
C ASN A 146 -7.23 0.04 14.55
N LYS A 147 -7.51 0.27 13.26
CA LYS A 147 -6.55 0.14 12.16
C LYS A 147 -6.10 1.50 11.67
N TRP A 148 -4.80 1.66 11.41
CA TRP A 148 -4.27 2.84 10.73
C TRP A 148 -4.47 2.70 9.24
N LEU A 149 -4.98 3.71 8.56
CA LEU A 149 -5.22 3.72 7.12
C LEU A 149 -4.62 4.97 6.50
N LEU A 150 -4.13 4.87 5.27
CA LEU A 150 -3.67 6.01 4.50
C LEU A 150 -4.88 6.86 4.10
N LYS A 151 -4.91 8.10 4.58
CA LYS A 151 -6.01 9.04 4.33
C LYS A 151 -5.69 10.01 3.20
N ASN A 152 -4.42 10.44 3.10
CA ASN A 152 -3.95 11.33 2.05
C ASN A 152 -2.43 11.18 1.86
N TYR A 153 -1.94 11.51 0.67
CA TYR A 153 -0.54 11.82 0.44
C TYR A 153 -0.41 12.86 -0.68
N GLU A 154 0.42 13.88 -0.48
CA GLU A 154 0.59 14.98 -1.43
C GLU A 154 2.04 15.46 -1.44
N LEU A 155 2.51 16.00 -2.56
CA LEU A 155 3.87 16.51 -2.68
C LEU A 155 4.13 17.61 -1.64
N TYR A 156 5.24 17.48 -0.92
CA TYR A 156 5.72 18.49 0.01
C TYR A 156 6.50 19.55 -0.76
N LEU A 157 5.84 20.68 -1.04
CA LEU A 157 6.39 21.83 -1.74
C LEU A 157 7.17 22.78 -0.81
#